data_AF-A0A6J4PXP2-F1
#
_entry.id   AF-A0A6J4PXP2-F1
#
_cell.length_a   1.000
_cell.length_b   1.000
_cell.length_c   1.000
_cell.angle_alpha   90.00
_cell.angle_beta   90.00
_cell.angle_gamma   90.00
#
_symmetry.space_group_name_H-M   'P 1'
#
loop_
_entity.id
_entity.type
_entity.pdbx_description
1 polymer ?
#
loop_
_entity_poly.entity_id
_entity_poly.type
_entity_poly.pdbx_seq_one_letter_code
_entity_poly.pdbx_strand_id
1 'polypeptide(L)'
;MRDPIDEALEARGLRRRVVAAAPTIAAALHLIRQSDVIVAVPEHICQPMVRTFGLRTLPIPLDLLSVPVIQAWHQRYDGDKAHTWLRTQIREMLQTVARPGS
;
A
#
# COMPACT_ATOMS: atom_id res chain seq x y z
N MET A 1 11.22 12.92 4.27
CA MET A 1 9.87 12.33 4.39
C MET A 1 9.98 11.27 5.48
N ARG A 2 9.43 11.55 6.67
CA ARG A 2 9.31 10.56 7.76
C ARG A 2 7.99 9.83 7.57
N ASP A 3 7.99 8.52 7.71
CA ASP A 3 6.80 7.68 7.60
C ASP A 3 6.68 6.72 8.81
N PRO A 4 5.58 5.96 8.98
CA PRO A 4 5.40 5.05 10.10
C PRO A 4 6.50 3.99 10.26
N ILE A 5 7.24 3.67 9.20
CA ILE A 5 8.37 2.73 9.27
C ILE A 5 9.55 3.40 9.96
N ASP A 6 9.81 4.68 9.69
CA ASP A 6 10.85 5.45 10.37
C ASP A 6 10.56 5.52 11.89
N GLU A 7 9.31 5.76 12.27
CA GLU A 7 8.88 5.81 13.68
C GLU A 7 9.05 4.45 14.38
N ALA A 8 8.60 3.36 13.74
CA ALA A 8 8.72 2.02 14.29
C ALA A 8 10.19 1.56 14.43
N LEU A 9 11.06 1.97 13.52
CA LEU A 9 12.51 1.72 13.62
C LEU A 9 13.15 2.54 14.74
N GLU A 10 12.81 3.82 14.84
CA GLU A 10 13.36 4.72 15.85
C GLU A 10 12.98 4.31 17.28
N ALA A 11 11.75 3.83 17.48
CA ALA A 11 11.30 3.24 18.75
C ALA A 11 12.15 2.03 19.19
N ARG A 12 12.87 1.40 18.26
CA ARG A 12 13.81 0.29 18.51
C ARG A 12 15.28 0.72 18.46
N GLY A 13 15.57 2.02 18.40
CA GLY A 13 16.94 2.55 18.26
C GLY A 13 17.58 2.29 16.89
N LEU A 14 16.79 1.93 15.89
CA LEU A 14 17.24 1.63 14.53
C LEU A 14 16.97 2.80 13.59
N ARG A 15 17.72 2.86 12.49
CA ARG A 15 17.50 3.79 11.38
C ARG A 15 17.69 3.08 10.05
N ARG A 16 16.84 3.39 9.07
CA ARG A 16 17.01 2.93 7.68
C ARG A 16 17.82 3.95 6.88
N ARG A 17 18.46 3.47 5.81
CA ARG A 17 19.11 4.32 4.80
C ARG A 17 18.18 4.46 3.59
N VAL A 18 17.60 5.65 3.40
CA VAL A 18 16.78 5.95 2.22
C VAL A 18 17.71 6.35 1.07
N VAL A 19 17.76 5.53 0.02
CA VAL A 19 18.63 5.77 -1.15
C VAL A 19 17.93 6.45 -2.31
N ALA A 20 16.60 6.37 -2.36
CA ALA A 20 15.77 6.97 -3.39
C ALA A 20 14.34 7.16 -2.88
N ALA A 21 13.64 8.11 -3.48
CA ALA A 21 12.19 8.27 -3.34
C ALA A 21 11.59 8.22 -4.75
N ALA A 22 10.47 7.49 -4.90
CA ALA A 22 9.77 7.35 -6.17
C ALA A 22 8.36 7.95 -6.06
N PRO A 23 7.83 8.55 -7.14
CA PRO A 23 6.51 9.19 -7.11
C PRO A 23 5.36 8.18 -7.07
N THR A 24 5.62 6.90 -7.41
CA THR A 24 4.61 5.84 -7.44
C THR A 24 5.21 4.51 -7.00
N ILE A 25 4.36 3.59 -6.53
CA ILE A 25 4.75 2.21 -6.21
C ILE A 25 5.29 1.49 -7.46
N ALA A 26 4.69 1.70 -8.63
CA ALA A 26 5.17 1.12 -9.88
C ALA A 26 6.61 1.53 -10.20
N ALA A 27 6.92 2.83 -10.05
CA ALA A 27 8.27 3.33 -10.25
C ALA A 27 9.24 2.77 -9.20
N ALA A 28 8.82 2.67 -7.93
CA ALA A 28 9.65 2.06 -6.89
C ALA A 28 9.96 0.58 -7.18
N LEU A 29 8.94 -0.22 -7.54
CA LEU A 29 9.12 -1.65 -7.88
C LEU A 29 10.00 -1.84 -9.10
N HIS A 30 9.86 -0.98 -10.11
CA HIS A 30 10.73 -0.99 -11.28
C HIS A 30 12.20 -0.70 -10.91
N LEU A 31 12.43 0.31 -10.06
CA LEU A 31 13.78 0.68 -9.59
C LEU A 31 14.46 -0.45 -8.83
N ILE A 32 13.74 -1.10 -7.90
CA ILE A 32 14.38 -2.10 -7.03
C ILE A 32 14.66 -3.43 -7.75
N ARG A 33 13.99 -3.71 -8.87
CA ARG A 33 14.07 -4.98 -9.61
C ARG A 33 15.50 -5.40 -9.98
N GLN A 34 16.40 -4.45 -10.14
CA GLN A 34 17.79 -4.68 -10.54
C GLN A 34 18.79 -4.17 -9.50
N SER A 35 18.43 -4.19 -8.21
CA SER A 35 19.27 -3.65 -7.13
C SER A 35 19.09 -4.42 -5.81
N ASP A 36 20.05 -4.26 -4.90
CA ASP A 36 20.02 -4.85 -3.56
C ASP A 36 19.29 -3.98 -2.53
N VAL A 37 18.17 -3.38 -2.92
CA VAL A 37 17.35 -2.53 -2.04
C VAL A 37 15.94 -3.08 -1.89
N ILE A 38 15.33 -2.75 -0.75
CA ILE A 38 13.96 -3.16 -0.44
C ILE A 38 13.02 -1.96 -0.47
N VAL A 39 11.74 -2.24 -0.74
CA VAL A 39 10.65 -1.28 -0.59
C VAL A 39 9.55 -1.90 0.26
N ALA A 40 8.95 -1.11 1.14
CA ALA A 40 7.75 -1.50 1.85
C ALA A 40 6.52 -1.03 1.07
N VAL A 41 5.58 -1.93 0.82
CA VAL A 41 4.36 -1.66 0.05
C VAL A 41 3.15 -2.33 0.72
N PRO A 42 1.92 -1.80 0.55
CA PRO A 42 0.71 -2.48 0.98
C PRO A 42 0.54 -3.81 0.24
N GLU A 43 0.62 -4.93 0.97
CA GLU A 43 0.66 -6.27 0.38
C GLU A 43 -0.54 -6.56 -0.53
N HIS A 44 -1.76 -6.42 -0.02
CA HIS A 44 -3.00 -6.81 -0.71
C HIS A 44 -3.21 -6.12 -2.07
N ILE A 45 -2.80 -4.86 -2.18
CA ILE A 45 -3.03 -4.05 -3.38
C ILE A 45 -1.86 -4.21 -4.37
N CYS A 46 -0.65 -4.46 -3.86
CA CYS A 46 0.56 -4.48 -4.69
C CYS A 46 0.94 -5.88 -5.17
N GLN A 47 0.36 -6.95 -4.63
CA GLN A 47 0.77 -8.32 -4.95
C GLN A 47 0.75 -8.66 -6.45
N PRO A 48 -0.25 -8.24 -7.26
CA PRO A 48 -0.19 -8.42 -8.71
C PRO A 48 1.02 -7.73 -9.34
N MET A 49 1.35 -6.51 -8.92
CA MET A 49 2.50 -5.76 -9.43
C MET A 49 3.82 -6.41 -9.02
N VAL A 50 3.94 -6.86 -7.76
CA VAL A 50 5.13 -7.58 -7.29
C VAL A 50 5.40 -8.80 -8.18
N ARG A 51 4.36 -9.59 -8.49
CA ARG A 51 4.46 -10.73 -9.42
C ARG A 51 4.88 -10.30 -10.82
N THR A 52 4.27 -9.24 -11.38
CA THR A 52 4.62 -8.71 -12.71
C THR A 52 6.08 -8.28 -12.82
N PHE A 53 6.65 -7.69 -11.77
CA PHE A 53 8.06 -7.28 -11.76
C PHE A 53 9.03 -8.43 -11.45
N GLY A 54 8.54 -9.63 -11.12
CA GLY A 54 9.38 -10.78 -10.74
C GLY A 54 10.03 -10.62 -9.37
N LEU A 55 9.41 -9.84 -8.48
CA LEU A 55 9.89 -9.57 -7.14
C LEU A 55 9.32 -10.60 -6.15
N ARG A 56 9.93 -10.67 -4.96
CA ARG A 56 9.44 -11.49 -3.85
C ARG A 56 9.08 -10.58 -2.68
N THR A 57 8.07 -10.97 -1.91
CA THR A 57 7.71 -10.30 -0.65
C THR A 57 8.40 -10.96 0.53
N LEU A 58 8.66 -10.16 1.56
CA LEU A 58 9.13 -10.61 2.87
C LEU A 58 8.21 -10.02 3.94
N PRO A 59 7.89 -10.76 5.01
CA PRO A 59 7.13 -10.19 6.11
C PRO A 59 7.90 -9.02 6.73
N ILE A 60 7.21 -7.91 6.99
CA ILE A 60 7.85 -6.77 7.65
C ILE A 60 8.01 -7.09 9.15
N PRO A 61 9.22 -7.01 9.72
CA PRO A 61 9.47 -7.37 11.12
C PRO A 61 9.12 -6.22 12.08
N LEU A 62 8.14 -5.38 11.72
CA LEU A 62 7.71 -4.21 12.44
C LEU A 62 6.21 -4.32 12.70
N ASP A 63 5.79 -3.96 13.90
CA ASP A 63 4.37 -3.82 14.20
C ASP A 63 3.92 -2.46 13.66
N LEU A 64 3.21 -2.49 12.53
CA LEU A 64 2.75 -1.29 11.83
C LEU A 64 1.24 -1.26 11.83
N LEU A 65 0.68 -0.08 12.05
CA LEU A 65 -0.76 0.13 11.88
C LEU A 65 -1.17 -0.15 10.44
N SER A 66 -2.26 -0.91 10.29
CA SER A 66 -2.85 -1.16 8.98
C SER A 66 -3.32 0.14 8.34
N VAL A 67 -3.00 0.34 7.07
CA VAL A 67 -3.41 1.53 6.32
C VAL A 67 -4.83 1.32 5.81
N PRO A 68 -5.83 2.09 6.29
CA PRO A 68 -7.21 1.91 5.86
C PRO A 68 -7.38 2.36 4.41
N VAL A 69 -8.10 1.56 3.62
CA VAL A 69 -8.58 2.00 2.31
C VAL A 69 -9.90 2.73 2.51
N ILE A 70 -9.90 4.03 2.24
CA ILE A 70 -11.08 4.89 2.43
C ILE A 70 -11.68 5.31 1.08
N GLN A 71 -13.00 5.41 1.03
CA GLN A 71 -13.71 6.09 -0.04
C GLN A 71 -14.13 7.48 0.48
N ALA A 72 -13.79 8.53 -0.26
CA ALA A 72 -14.12 9.91 0.10
C ALA A 72 -14.89 10.59 -1.05
N TRP A 73 -15.88 11.40 -0.70
CA TRP A 73 -16.71 12.16 -1.65
C TRP A 73 -17.27 13.40 -0.96
N HIS A 74 -17.77 14.35 -1.75
CA HIS A 74 -18.42 15.55 -1.23
C HIS A 74 -19.85 15.27 -0.77
N GLN A 75 -20.24 15.76 0.42
CA GLN A 75 -21.54 15.51 1.06
C GLN A 75 -22.76 15.74 0.15
N ARG A 76 -22.67 16.72 -0.77
CA ARG A 76 -23.73 17.00 -1.77
C ARG A 76 -24.17 15.78 -2.59
N TYR A 77 -23.35 14.74 -2.67
CA TYR A 77 -23.62 13.52 -3.42
C TYR A 77 -24.11 12.36 -2.56
N ASP A 78 -24.43 12.59 -1.29
CA ASP A 78 -24.90 11.51 -0.41
C ASP A 78 -26.19 10.87 -0.92
N GLY A 79 -27.12 11.68 -1.44
CA GLY A 79 -28.40 11.22 -2.01
C GLY A 79 -28.35 10.88 -3.51
N ASP A 80 -27.20 11.02 -4.17
CA ASP A 80 -27.07 10.71 -5.58
C ASP A 80 -27.05 9.19 -5.80
N LYS A 81 -27.96 8.69 -6.64
CA LYS A 81 -28.13 7.25 -6.89
C LYS A 81 -26.94 6.64 -7.64
N ALA A 82 -26.35 7.37 -8.57
CA ALA A 82 -25.20 6.88 -9.34
C ALA A 82 -23.94 6.80 -8.48
N HIS A 83 -23.70 7.81 -7.64
CA HIS A 83 -22.63 7.79 -6.64
C HIS A 83 -22.83 6.67 -5.63
N THR A 84 -24.05 6.47 -5.13
CA THR A 84 -24.35 5.39 -4.18
C THR A 84 -24.08 4.03 -4.79
N TRP A 85 -24.56 3.78 -6.02
CA TRP A 85 -24.29 2.55 -6.73
C TRP A 85 -22.78 2.30 -6.88
N LEU A 86 -22.03 3.29 -7.38
CA LEU A 86 -20.59 3.14 -7.59
C LEU A 86 -19.82 2.88 -6.29
N ARG A 87 -20.13 3.63 -5.22
CA ARG A 87 -19.49 3.43 -3.90
C ARG A 87 -19.71 2.02 -3.36
N THR A 88 -20.92 1.48 -3.55
CA THR A 88 -21.25 0.10 -3.20
C THR A 88 -20.42 -0.89 -4.02
N GLN A 89 -20.35 -0.72 -5.34
CA GLN A 89 -19.55 -1.61 -6.20
C GLN A 89 -18.06 -1.60 -5.83
N ILE A 90 -17.49 -0.41 -5.58
CA ILE A 90 -16.10 -0.28 -5.14
C ILE A 90 -15.89 -0.98 -3.79
N ARG A 91 -16.82 -0.83 -2.85
CA ARG A 91 -16.74 -1.47 -1.53
C ARG A 91 -16.75 -2.99 -1.64
N GLU A 92 -17.67 -3.54 -2.42
CA GLU A 92 -17.79 -4.98 -2.66
C GLU A 92 -16.53 -5.54 -3.32
N MET A 93 -16.00 -4.87 -4.35
CA MET A 93 -14.75 -5.26 -5.00
C MET A 93 -13.55 -5.22 -4.04
N LEU A 94 -13.44 -4.17 -3.21
CA LEU A 94 -12.32 -4.07 -2.27
C LEU A 94 -12.39 -5.13 -1.17
N GLN A 95 -13.58 -5.59 -0.78
CA GLN A 95 -13.73 -6.74 0.12
C GLN A 95 -13.21 -8.05 -0.48
N THR A 96 -13.20 -8.21 -1.80
CA THR A 96 -12.61 -9.40 -2.44
C THR A 96 -11.10 -9.31 -2.59
N VAL A 97 -10.55 -8.10 -2.79
CA VAL A 97 -9.10 -7.87 -2.96
C VAL A 97 -8.36 -7.79 -1.62
N ALA A 98 -9.01 -7.27 -0.57
CA ALA A 98 -8.42 -7.09 0.76
C ALA A 98 -8.54 -8.33 1.66
N ARG A 99 -9.04 -9.47 1.17
CA ARG A 99 -9.13 -10.70 1.98
C ARG A 99 -7.72 -11.25 2.27
N PRO A 100 -7.35 -11.47 3.55
CA PRO A 100 -6.10 -12.12 3.88
C PRO A 100 -6.20 -13.61 3.55
N GLY A 101 -5.25 -14.13 2.77
CA GLY A 101 -5.10 -15.56 2.49
C GLY A 101 -5.69 -16.02 1.15
N SER A 102 -4.83 -16.08 0.14
CA SER A 102 -4.87 -17.07 -0.95
C SER A 102 -3.44 -17.31 -1.42
#